data_AF-A0A0Q8V6P7-F1
#
_entry.id   AF-A0A0Q8V6P7-F1
#
_cell.length_a   1.000
_cell.length_b   1.000
_cell.length_c   1.000
_cell.angle_alpha   90.00
_cell.angle_beta   90.00
_cell.angle_gamma   90.00
#
_symmetry.space_group_name_H-M   'P 1'
#
loop_
_entity.id
_entity.type
_entity.pdbx_description
1 polymer ?
#
loop_
_entity_poly.entity_id
_entity_poly.type
_entity_poly.pdbx_seq_one_letter_code
_entity_poly.pdbx_strand_id
1 'polypeptide(L)' 'MPDNAPSPQDVARLLARRSVPAADAGVTRQLECLACDRFTDHAPGPATYDRDGHLLVQWWRCLACREASTVG' A
#
# COMPACT_ATOMS: atom_id res chain seq x y z
N MET A 1 28.59 22.07 13.53
CA MET A 1 27.49 21.22 14.02
C MET A 1 27.63 19.90 13.27
N PRO A 2 27.88 18.74 13.90
CA PRO A 2 27.93 17.51 13.12
C PRO A 2 26.53 17.19 12.59
N ASP A 3 26.45 16.88 11.29
CA ASP A 3 25.26 16.37 10.62
C ASP A 3 24.80 15.09 11.33
N ASN A 4 23.74 15.21 12.13
CA ASN A 4 23.07 14.08 12.76
C ASN A 4 22.18 13.40 11.71
N ALA A 5 22.80 12.84 10.67
CA ALA A 5 22.09 12.05 9.68
C ALA A 5 21.56 10.79 10.36
N PRO A 6 20.26 10.48 10.22
CA PRO A 6 19.68 9.29 10.83
C PRO A 6 20.40 8.05 10.31
N SER A 7 20.76 7.15 11.22
CA SER A 7 21.45 5.93 10.82
C SER A 7 20.53 5.09 9.93
N PRO A 8 21.07 4.22 9.05
CA PRO A 8 20.26 3.28 8.27
C PRO A 8 19.34 2.42 9.15
N GLN A 9 19.73 2.18 10.41
CA GLN A 9 18.93 1.45 11.39
C GLN A 9 17.74 2.28 11.91
N ASP A 10 17.89 3.59 12.04
CA ASP A 10 16.79 4.50 12.41
C ASP A 10 15.77 4.62 11.28
N VAL A 11 16.26 4.67 10.03
CA VAL A 11 15.39 4.61 8.83
C VAL A 11 14.64 3.28 8.77
N ALA A 12 15.34 2.16 8.98
CA ALA A 12 14.71 0.84 8.99
C ALA A 12 13.68 0.69 10.13
N ARG A 13 13.95 1.25 11.31
CA ARG A 13 13.00 1.26 12.43
C ARG A 13 11.79 2.15 12.17
N LEU A 14 11.95 3.29 11.49
CA LEU A 14 10.83 4.13 11.06
C LEU A 14 9.95 3.41 10.03
N LEU A 15 10.56 2.70 9.09
CA LEU A 15 9.85 1.87 8.11
C LEU A 15 9.17 0.65 8.76
N ALA A 16 9.79 0.04 9.78
CA ALA A 16 9.22 -1.11 10.50
C ALA A 16 8.12 -0.70 11.50
N ARG A 17 8.21 0.48 12.12
CA ARG A 17 7.15 1.08 12.96
C ARG A 17 5.97 1.60 12.16
N ARG A 18 6.18 1.83 10.85
CA ARG A 18 5.11 1.91 9.86
C ARG A 18 4.57 0.51 9.59
N SER A 19 4.24 -0.21 10.67
CA SER A 19 3.28 -1.30 10.66
C SER A 19 2.05 -0.72 9.98
N VAL A 20 1.91 -1.08 8.71
CA VAL A 20 0.72 -0.84 7.92
C VAL A 20 -0.45 -1.18 8.83
N PRO A 21 -1.41 -0.28 9.08
CA PRO A 21 -2.61 -0.68 9.78
C PRO A 21 -3.15 -1.89 9.03
N ALA A 22 -3.13 -3.04 9.70
CA ALA A 22 -3.49 -4.35 9.18
C ALA A 22 -5.01 -4.46 8.93
N ALA A 23 -5.67 -3.35 8.58
CA ALA A 23 -7.09 -3.30 8.33
C ALA A 23 -7.48 -4.10 7.08
N ASP A 24 -6.55 -4.28 6.12
CA ASP A 24 -6.81 -5.07 4.91
C ASP A 24 -5.67 -6.04 4.56
N ALA A 25 -4.66 -6.25 5.41
CA ALA A 25 -3.53 -7.15 5.15
C ALA A 25 -3.98 -8.63 5.11
N GLY A 26 -4.59 -9.04 4.00
CA GLY A 26 -5.19 -10.36 3.79
C GLY A 26 -6.56 -10.33 3.12
N VAL A 27 -7.20 -9.17 2.97
CA VAL A 27 -8.51 -9.04 2.32
C VAL A 27 -8.31 -8.85 0.83
N THR A 28 -8.74 -9.83 0.03
CA THR A 28 -8.91 -9.65 -1.41
C THR A 28 -10.27 -9.03 -1.72
N ARG A 29 -10.32 -8.09 -2.67
CA ARG A 29 -11.58 -7.49 -3.13
C ARG A 29 -11.80 -7.74 -4.61
N GLN A 30 -13.06 -7.93 -4.99
CA GLN A 30 -13.45 -8.00 -6.39
C GLN A 30 -13.65 -6.57 -6.92
N LEU A 31 -12.78 -6.15 -7.85
CA LEU A 31 -12.80 -4.82 -8.46
C LEU A 31 -12.72 -4.96 -9.97
N GLU A 32 -13.24 -3.96 -10.70
CA GLU A 32 -13.08 -3.88 -12.15
C GLU A 32 -11.62 -3.61 -12.51
N CYS A 33 -11.03 -4.53 -13.27
CA CYS A 33 -9.68 -4.38 -13.80
C CYS A 33 -9.76 -3.91 -15.24
N LEU A 34 -9.39 -2.65 -15.50
CA LEU A 34 -9.43 -2.07 -16.84
C LEU A 34 -8.51 -2.79 -17.85
N ALA A 35 -7.41 -3.40 -17.39
CA ALA A 35 -6.53 -4.18 -18.26
C ALA A 35 -7.12 -5.56 -18.60
N CYS A 36 -7.95 -6.13 -17.73
CA CYS A 36 -8.63 -7.41 -17.99
C CYS A 36 -10.02 -7.22 -18.61
N ASP A 37 -10.53 -5.99 -18.64
CA ASP A 37 -11.88 -5.63 -19.06
C ASP A 37 -12.98 -6.45 -18.35
N ARG A 38 -12.75 -6.75 -17.07
CA ARG A 38 -13.66 -7.55 -16.22
C ARG A 38 -13.36 -7.35 -14.74
N PHE A 39 -14.30 -7.79 -13.90
CA PHE A 39 -14.10 -7.89 -12.46
C PHE A 39 -13.14 -9.04 -12.12
N THR A 40 -12.13 -8.76 -11.29
CA THR A 40 -11.14 -9.74 -10.83
C THR A 40 -10.80 -9.53 -9.36
N ASP A 41 -10.22 -10.55 -8.72
CA ASP A 41 -9.68 -10.39 -7.37
C ASP A 41 -8.44 -9.50 -7.38
N HIS A 42 -8.41 -8.56 -6.44
CA HIS A 42 -7.29 -7.67 -6.19
C HIS A 42 -6.81 -7.82 -4.76
N ALA A 43 -5.50 -7.76 -4.59
CA ALA A 43 -4.87 -7.66 -3.27
C ALA A 43 -4.52 -6.21 -2.96
N PRO A 44 -4.46 -5.82 -1.68
CA PRO A 44 -4.01 -4.50 -1.28
C PRO A 44 -2.58 -4.27 -1.75
N GLY A 45 -2.36 -3.11 -2.36
CA GLY A 45 -1.08 -2.58 -2.76
C GLY A 45 -0.62 -1.44 -1.85
N PRO A 46 0.19 -0.50 -2.39
CA PRO A 46 0.63 0.67 -1.65
C PRO A 46 -0.54 1.50 -1.11
N ALA A 47 -0.32 2.16 0.03
CA ALA A 47 -1.31 3.04 0.64
C ALA A 47 -0.70 4.42 0.94
N THR A 48 -1.51 5.45 0.77
CA THR A 48 -1.19 6.84 1.09
C THR A 48 -1.99 7.27 2.31
N TYR A 49 -1.32 7.92 3.26
CA TYR A 49 -1.92 8.37 4.52
C TYR A 49 -1.70 9.88 4.69
N ASP A 50 -2.58 10.54 5.42
CA ASP A 50 -2.38 11.92 5.85
C ASP A 50 -1.35 12.02 7.00
N ARG A 51 -1.14 13.24 7.51
CA ARG A 51 -0.21 13.50 8.62
C ARG A 51 -0.66 12.85 9.93
N ASP A 52 -1.96 12.66 10.11
CA ASP A 52 -2.57 12.10 11.31
C ASP A 52 -2.65 10.56 11.25
N GLY A 53 -2.28 9.97 10.11
CA GLY A 53 -2.25 8.53 9.88
C GLY A 53 -3.55 7.97 9.29
N HIS A 54 -4.48 8.81 8.86
CA HIS A 54 -5.70 8.36 8.19
C HIS A 54 -5.41 7.93 6.75
N LEU A 55 -6.04 6.83 6.33
CA LEU A 55 -5.93 6.32 4.96
C LEU A 55 -6.60 7.29 3.98
N LEU A 56 -5.82 7.86 3.07
CA LEU A 56 -6.32 8.69 1.99
C LEU A 56 -6.60 7.86 0.72
N VAL A 57 -5.68 6.96 0.38
CA VAL A 57 -5.77 6.13 -0.83
C VAL A 57 -5.21 4.75 -0.54
N GLN A 58 -5.99 3.70 -0.84
CA GLN A 58 -5.53 2.32 -0.92
C GLN A 58 -5.48 1.91 -2.40
N TRP A 59 -4.29 1.58 -2.89
CA TRP A 59 -4.14 0.98 -4.21
C TRP A 59 -4.39 -0.52 -4.15
N TRP A 60 -4.90 -1.09 -5.21
CA TRP A 60 -5.27 -2.50 -5.34
C TRP A 60 -4.62 -3.09 -6.57
N ARG A 61 -3.94 -4.23 -6.42
CA ARG A 61 -3.24 -4.91 -7.51
C ARG A 61 -4.05 -6.10 -8.00
N CYS A 62 -4.32 -6.13 -9.31
CA CYS A 62 -5.01 -7.25 -9.93
C CYS A 62 -4.18 -8.54 -9.82
N LEU A 63 -4.79 -9.60 -9.29
CA LEU A 63 -4.14 -10.91 -9.17
C LEU A 63 -4.11 -11.68 -10.50
N ALA A 64 -4.93 -11.29 -11.48
CA ALA A 64 -5.04 -11.96 -12.78
C ALA A 64 -4.00 -11.48 -13.81
N CYS A 65 -3.71 -10.18 -13.91
CA CYS A 65 -2.82 -9.63 -14.95
C CYS A 65 -1.52 -9.00 -14.45
N ARG A 66 -1.33 -8.83 -13.13
CA ARG A 66 -0.14 -8.21 -12.49
C ARG A 66 0.23 -6.78 -12.93
N GLU A 67 -0.33 -6.25 -14.02
CA GLU A 67 -0.06 -4.93 -14.61
C GLU A 67 -1.01 -3.86 -14.09
N ALA A 68 -2.27 -4.20 -13.84
CA ALA A 68 -3.27 -3.23 -13.40
C ALA A 68 -3.19 -2.95 -11.90
N SER A 69 -3.17 -1.66 -11.57
CA SER A 69 -3.45 -1.14 -10.24
C SER A 69 -4.68 -0.23 -10.30
N THR A 70 -5.59 -0.34 -9.34
CA THR A 70 -6.79 0.51 -9.24
C THR A 70 -6.97 1.05 -7.81
N VAL A 71 -7.80 2.07 -7.64
CA VAL A 71 -8.24 2.58 -6.33
C VAL A 71 -9.61 2.00 -6.00
N GLY A 72 -9.88 1.70 -4.72
CA GLY A 72 -11.15 1.10 -4.28
C GLY A 72 -11.26 0.91 -2.78
#